data_AF-A0A9X2XNA7-F1
#
_entry.id   AF-A0A9X2XNA7-F1
#
_cell.length_a   1.000
_cell.length_b   1.000
_cell.length_c   1.000
_cell.angle_alpha   90.00
_cell.angle_beta   90.00
_cell.angle_gamma   90.00
#
_symmetry.space_group_name_H-M   'P 1'
#
loop_
_entity.id
_entity.type
_entity.pdbx_description
1 polymer ?
#
loop_
_entity_poly.entity_id
_entity_poly.type
_entity_poly.pdbx_seq_one_letter_code
_entity_poly.pdbx_strand_id
1 'polypeptide(L)'
;DLDLFPLSEQLLRHVEPEQALRWALSGGEDYELCFTVPELNRGTLDVALAHLGAKFTCIGQIMPESEGLKFVKDGAPVTLDW
;
A
#
# COMPACT_ATOMS: atom_id res chain seq x y z
N ASP A 1 -1.20 -4.07 -5.05
CA ASP A 1 -1.40 -3.23 -6.24
C ASP A 1 -0.58 -1.96 -6.03
N LEU A 2 0.43 -1.75 -6.87
CA LEU A 2 1.35 -0.62 -6.75
C LEU A 2 0.67 0.71 -7.09
N ASP A 3 -0.43 0.67 -7.84
CA ASP A 3 -1.19 1.87 -8.23
C ASP A 3 -2.01 2.44 -7.06
N LEU A 4 -2.24 1.62 -6.03
CA LEU A 4 -2.95 2.01 -4.81
C LEU A 4 -2.01 2.42 -3.67
N PHE A 5 -0.69 2.36 -3.87
CA PHE A 5 0.25 2.64 -2.79
C PHE A 5 0.16 4.12 -2.37
N PRO A 6 0.01 4.42 -1.07
CA PRO A 6 -0.10 5.80 -0.63
C PRO A 6 1.25 6.51 -0.80
N LEU A 7 1.28 7.53 -1.65
CA LEU A 7 2.45 8.39 -1.87
C LEU A 7 2.11 9.82 -1.44
N SER A 8 2.97 10.45 -0.64
CA SER A 8 2.76 11.84 -0.23
C SER A 8 2.99 12.79 -1.41
N GLU A 9 2.25 13.89 -1.46
CA GLU A 9 2.45 14.91 -2.50
C GLU A 9 3.88 15.48 -2.48
N GLN A 10 4.48 15.58 -1.30
CA GLN A 10 5.84 16.06 -1.12
C GLN A 10 6.82 15.12 -1.81
N LEU A 11 6.67 13.81 -1.65
CA LEU A 11 7.52 12.84 -2.32
C LEU A 11 7.38 12.95 -3.84
N LEU A 12 6.14 12.97 -4.34
CA LEU A 12 5.85 13.08 -5.77
C LEU A 12 6.36 14.37 -6.42
N ARG A 13 6.54 15.45 -5.66
CA ARG A 13 7.06 16.73 -6.17
C ARG A 13 8.58 16.80 -6.26
N HIS A 14 9.31 15.95 -5.53
CA HIS A 14 10.77 16.09 -5.37
C HIS A 14 11.57 14.94 -5.96
N VAL A 15 10.93 13.81 -6.28
CA VAL A 15 11.59 12.67 -6.90
C VAL A 15 10.76 12.10 -8.04
N GLU A 16 11.44 11.40 -8.95
CA GLU A 16 10.78 10.68 -10.03
C GLU A 16 9.82 9.60 -9.49
N PRO A 17 8.70 9.31 -10.17
CA PRO A 17 7.68 8.38 -9.68
C PRO A 17 8.22 6.99 -9.30
N GLU A 18 9.19 6.48 -10.05
CA GLU A 18 9.84 5.20 -9.76
C GLU A 18 10.64 5.25 -8.45
N GLN A 19 11.36 6.34 -8.20
CA GLN A 19 12.12 6.55 -6.98
C GLN A 19 11.19 6.74 -5.77
N ALA A 20 10.08 7.45 -5.94
CA ALA A 20 9.04 7.61 -4.92
C ALA A 20 8.51 6.23 -4.49
N LEU A 21 8.12 5.39 -5.45
CA LEU A 21 7.61 4.06 -5.19
C LEU A 21 8.66 3.17 -4.53
N ARG A 22 9.92 3.27 -4.97
CA ARG A 22 11.05 2.57 -4.34
C ARG A 22 11.19 2.90 -2.86
N TRP A 23 11.22 4.18 -2.52
CA TRP A 23 11.31 4.59 -1.11
C TRP A 23 10.07 4.19 -0.31
N ALA A 24 8.88 4.25 -0.90
CA ALA A 24 7.65 3.87 -0.22
C ALA A 24 7.60 2.35 0.09
N LEU A 25 8.22 1.51 -0.74
CA LEU A 25 8.23 0.04 -0.58
C LEU A 25 9.37 -0.48 0.29
N SER A 26 10.54 0.15 0.26
CA SER A 26 11.75 -0.36 0.91
C SER A 26 12.41 0.63 1.87
N GLY A 27 11.77 1.77 2.12
CA GLY A 27 12.26 2.76 3.06
C GLY A 27 12.09 2.30 4.50
N GLY A 28 11.87 3.28 5.38
CA GLY A 28 11.67 3.06 6.80
C GLY A 28 11.42 4.40 7.50
N GLU A 29 11.24 4.36 8.82
CA GLU A 29 10.94 5.52 9.65
C GLU A 29 9.60 6.21 9.37
N ASP A 30 8.66 5.52 8.71
CA ASP A 30 7.29 6.04 8.49
C ASP A 30 6.42 5.90 9.75
N TYR A 31 6.73 4.94 10.63
CA TYR A 31 5.97 4.63 11.85
C TYR A 31 4.46 4.40 11.63
N GLU A 32 4.08 3.96 10.41
CA GLU A 32 2.71 3.65 10.03
C GLU A 32 2.32 2.20 10.34
N LEU A 33 1.02 1.95 10.46
CA LEU A 33 0.49 0.60 10.67
C LEU A 33 0.18 -0.09 9.34
N CYS A 34 0.83 -1.23 9.09
CA CYS A 34 0.45 -2.17 8.05
C CYS A 34 -0.28 -3.36 8.68
N PHE A 35 -1.56 -3.54 8.34
CA PHE A 35 -2.42 -4.54 8.94
C PHE A 35 -3.34 -5.17 7.90
N THR A 36 -4.01 -6.25 8.29
CA THR A 36 -4.94 -6.99 7.45
C THR A 36 -6.32 -7.01 8.08
N VAL A 37 -7.36 -6.99 7.26
CA VAL A 37 -8.76 -7.07 7.71
C VAL A 37 -9.51 -8.07 6.83
N PRO A 38 -10.30 -8.98 7.41
CA PRO A 38 -11.20 -9.83 6.65
C PRO A 38 -12.19 -8.96 5.85
N GLU A 39 -12.53 -9.36 4.62
CA GLU A 39 -13.45 -8.61 3.75
C GLU A 39 -14.79 -8.31 4.44
N LEU A 40 -15.32 -9.26 5.21
CA LEU A 40 -16.57 -9.12 5.97
C LEU A 40 -16.53 -7.95 6.97
N ASN A 41 -15.33 -7.59 7.46
CA ASN A 41 -15.12 -6.56 8.48
C ASN A 41 -14.73 -5.21 7.88
N ARG A 42 -14.57 -5.09 6.55
CA ARG A 42 -14.13 -3.86 5.89
C ARG A 42 -15.05 -2.67 6.19
N GLY A 43 -16.37 -2.86 6.08
CA GLY A 43 -17.33 -1.79 6.39
C GLY A 43 -17.26 -1.33 7.86
N THR A 44 -17.03 -2.25 8.80
CA THR A 44 -16.85 -1.92 10.22
C THR A 44 -15.56 -1.14 10.45
N LEU A 45 -14.47 -1.50 9.76
CA LEU A 45 -13.20 -0.78 9.80
C LEU A 45 -13.39 0.66 9.32
N ASP A 46 -14.06 0.86 8.18
CA ASP A 46 -14.29 2.18 7.60
C ASP A 46 -15.02 3.09 8.60
N VAL A 47 -16.07 2.58 9.26
CA VAL A 47 -16.83 3.32 10.28
C VAL A 47 -15.99 3.62 11.53
N ALA A 48 -15.19 2.65 11.98
CA ALA A 48 -14.34 2.81 13.16
C ALA A 48 -13.24 3.86 12.92
N LEU A 49 -12.61 3.84 11.75
CA LEU A 49 -11.51 4.76 11.41
C LEU A 49 -12.01 6.16 11.01
N ALA A 50 -13.24 6.29 10.50
CA ALA A 50 -13.82 7.59 10.14
C ALA A 50 -13.79 8.61 11.30
N HIS A 51 -13.92 8.15 12.54
CA HIS A 51 -13.94 9.01 13.73
C HIS A 51 -12.55 9.37 14.26
N LEU A 52 -11.51 8.62 13.87
CA LEU A 52 -10.13 8.82 14.32
C LEU A 52 -9.39 9.87 13.48
N GLY A 53 -9.93 10.26 12.32
CA GLY A 53 -9.27 11.17 11.38
C GLY A 53 -8.02 10.58 10.72
N ALA A 54 -7.72 9.31 10.97
CA ALA A 54 -6.61 8.59 10.37
C ALA A 54 -6.98 8.13 8.96
N LYS A 55 -6.14 8.49 7.97
CA LYS A 55 -6.27 7.96 6.61
C LYS A 55 -5.68 6.56 6.57
N PHE A 56 -6.30 5.68 5.80
CA PHE A 56 -5.77 4.35 5.51
C PHE A 56 -6.05 4.03 4.05
N THR A 57 -5.25 3.13 3.49
CA THR A 57 -5.37 2.72 2.09
C THR A 57 -5.23 1.22 2.01
N CYS A 58 -6.17 0.56 1.33
CA CYS A 58 -6.03 -0.86 1.02
C CYS A 58 -5.06 -1.01 -0.16
N ILE A 59 -3.86 -1.53 0.11
CA ILE A 59 -2.77 -1.64 -0.89
C ILE A 59 -2.68 -3.04 -1.52
N GLY A 60 -3.53 -3.98 -1.12
CA GLY A 60 -3.48 -5.34 -1.61
C GLY A 60 -4.35 -6.30 -0.82
N GLN A 61 -4.10 -7.59 -1.01
CA GLN A 61 -4.87 -8.68 -0.44
C GLN A 61 -3.93 -9.79 0.03
N ILE A 62 -4.30 -10.48 1.10
CA ILE A 62 -3.58 -11.66 1.55
C ILE A 62 -3.99 -12.85 0.69
N MET A 63 -2.98 -13.48 0.09
CA MET A 63 -3.14 -14.63 -0.81
C MET A 63 -2.58 -15.90 -0.16
N PRO A 64 -2.92 -17.10 -0.67
CA PRO A 64 -2.30 -18.34 -0.21
C PRO A 64 -0.77 -18.28 -0.30
N GLU A 65 -0.08 -18.87 0.67
CA GLU A 65 1.39 -18.89 0.75
C GLU A 65 2.05 -19.40 -0.53
N SER A 66 1.43 -20.37 -1.22
CA SER A 66 1.90 -20.93 -2.50
C SER A 66 2.09 -19.89 -3.61
N GLU A 67 1.43 -18.74 -3.52
CA GLU A 67 1.56 -17.67 -4.50
C GLU A 67 2.70 -16.70 -4.19
N GLY A 68 3.21 -16.69 -2.96
CA GLY A 68 4.24 -15.76 -2.49
C GLY A 68 3.81 -14.30 -2.54
N LEU A 69 4.80 -13.40 -2.48
CA LEU A 69 4.58 -11.96 -2.63
C LEU A 69 4.57 -11.59 -4.12
N LYS A 70 3.48 -10.98 -4.57
CA LYS A 70 3.32 -10.50 -5.95
C LYS A 70 3.08 -9.01 -5.98
N PHE A 71 3.77 -8.32 -6.88
CA PHE A 71 3.50 -6.94 -7.20
C PHE A 71 2.71 -6.87 -8.51
N VAL A 72 1.74 -5.96 -8.55
CA VAL A 72 0.90 -5.70 -9.73
C VAL A 72 0.93 -4.20 -9.98
N LYS A 73 1.15 -3.79 -11.22
CA LYS A 73 1.14 -2.40 -11.67
C LYS A 73 0.42 -2.33 -13.01
N ASP A 74 -0.45 -1.36 -13.19
CA ASP A 74 -1.30 -1.20 -14.37
C ASP A 74 -2.08 -2.50 -14.69
N GLY A 75 -2.49 -3.23 -13.65
CA GLY A 75 -3.19 -4.51 -13.75
C GLY A 75 -2.33 -5.72 -14.17
N ALA A 76 -1.02 -5.56 -14.38
CA ALA A 76 -0.10 -6.62 -14.77
C ALA A 76 0.89 -6.99 -13.64
N PRO A 77 1.24 -8.27 -13.46
CA PRO A 77 2.30 -8.66 -12.54
C PRO A 77 3.65 -8.06 -12.95
N VAL A 78 4.40 -7.55 -11.98
CA VAL A 78 5.73 -6.97 -12.20
C VAL A 78 6.75 -7.53 -11.21
N THR A 79 8.00 -7.56 -11.64
CA THR A 79 9.16 -7.81 -10.77
C THR A 79 9.84 -6.48 -10.50
N LEU A 80 10.27 -6.27 -9.26
CA LEU A 80 11.09 -5.12 -8.88
C LEU A 80 12.56 -5.59 -8.93
N ASP A 81 13.37 -4.95 -9.78
CA ASP A 81 14.75 -5.36 -10.11
C ASP A 81 15.81 -4.37 -9.63
N TRP A 82 15.42 -3.46 -8.75
CA TRP A 82 16.25 -2.41 -8.17
C TRP A 82 16.78 -2.72 -6.77
#